data_AF-A0A1G6B5H8-F1
#
_entry.id   AF-A0A1G6B5H8-F1
#
_cell.length_a   1.000
_cell.length_b   1.000
_cell.length_c   1.000
_cell.angle_alpha   90.00
_cell.angle_beta   90.00
_cell.angle_gamma   90.00
#
_symmetry.space_group_name_H-M   'P 1'
#
loop_
_entity.id
_entity.type
_entity.pdbx_description
1 polymer ?
#
loop_
_entity_poly.entity_id
_entity_poly.type
_entity_poly.pdbx_seq_one_letter_code
_entity_poly.pdbx_strand_id
1 'polypeptide(L)'
;MQEFINHYGVFLLLLVIGLLLIIVSIAAGRAGRSGVPLVGGLLIIVGGLTTPTKLLALLGLLDYGFWMFPCVIISDSIKNRRFRRFMEEKGFGEGNRDPSKILVISIPERDEIIEWPYITAMRYQLQIPKLSLAVCTDEEGRCILLADRSGTGRSIEILPFPEEGYTFTGLSSQGREMTVEITVTEIKKDKNNRG
;
A
#
# COMPACT_ATOMS: atom_id res chain seq x y z
N MET A 1 -49.22 -8.14 -0.22
CA MET A 1 -48.66 -9.38 0.36
C MET A 1 -47.48 -9.91 -0.47
N GLN A 2 -47.62 -9.99 -1.80
CA GLN A 2 -46.56 -10.42 -2.74
C GLN A 2 -45.25 -9.59 -2.65
N GLU A 3 -45.33 -8.25 -2.64
CA GLU A 3 -44.14 -7.40 -2.57
C GLU A 3 -43.40 -7.50 -1.23
N PHE A 4 -44.15 -7.69 -0.15
CA PHE A 4 -43.59 -7.90 1.18
C PHE A 4 -42.71 -9.17 1.18
N ILE A 5 -43.26 -10.29 0.70
CA ILE A 5 -42.54 -11.58 0.59
C ILE A 5 -41.29 -11.45 -0.30
N ASN A 6 -41.36 -10.69 -1.40
CA ASN A 6 -40.21 -10.45 -2.27
C ASN A 6 -39.10 -9.65 -1.58
N HIS A 7 -39.42 -8.60 -0.81
CA HIS A 7 -38.41 -7.81 -0.11
C HIS A 7 -37.69 -8.61 0.98
N TYR A 8 -38.41 -9.42 1.77
CA TYR A 8 -37.80 -10.29 2.78
C TYR A 8 -37.04 -11.47 2.15
N GLY A 9 -37.51 -12.00 1.02
CA GLY A 9 -36.84 -13.08 0.28
C GLY A 9 -35.49 -12.63 -0.29
N VAL A 10 -35.45 -11.45 -0.92
CA VAL A 10 -34.20 -10.85 -1.42
C VAL A 10 -33.25 -10.54 -0.27
N PHE A 11 -33.75 -10.05 0.86
CA PHE A 11 -32.94 -9.81 2.05
C PHE A 11 -32.32 -11.09 2.61
N LEU A 12 -33.12 -12.16 2.78
CA LEU A 12 -32.64 -13.45 3.28
C LEU A 12 -31.53 -14.00 2.37
N LEU A 13 -31.73 -13.90 1.05
CA LEU A 13 -30.73 -14.32 0.07
C LEU A 13 -29.43 -13.52 0.18
N LEU A 14 -29.51 -12.18 0.27
CA LEU A 14 -28.35 -11.32 0.47
C LEU A 14 -27.64 -11.59 1.81
N LEU A 15 -28.39 -11.89 2.87
CA LEU A 15 -27.83 -12.23 4.18
C LEU A 15 -27.06 -13.55 4.13
N VAL A 16 -27.61 -14.58 3.50
CA VAL A 16 -26.95 -15.89 3.36
C VAL A 16 -25.69 -15.77 2.50
N ILE A 17 -25.76 -15.07 1.36
CA ILE A 17 -24.60 -14.84 0.49
C ILE A 17 -23.54 -14.00 1.22
N GLY A 18 -23.95 -12.93 1.90
CA GLY A 18 -23.05 -12.07 2.67
C GLY A 18 -22.30 -12.84 3.77
N LEU A 19 -23.01 -13.69 4.51
CA LEU A 19 -22.44 -14.49 5.59
C LEU A 19 -21.48 -15.57 5.05
N LEU A 20 -21.83 -16.20 3.92
CA LEU A 20 -20.94 -17.15 3.22
C LEU A 20 -19.64 -16.46 2.77
N LEU A 21 -19.74 -15.26 2.20
CA LEU A 21 -18.56 -14.49 1.76
C LEU A 21 -17.67 -14.07 2.93
N ILE A 22 -18.24 -13.74 4.10
CA ILE A 22 -17.46 -13.47 5.32
C ILE A 22 -16.66 -14.72 5.73
N ILE A 23 -17.30 -15.90 5.77
CA ILE A 23 -16.64 -17.15 6.14
C ILE A 23 -15.49 -17.47 5.17
N VAL A 24 -15.73 -17.35 3.86
CA VAL A 24 -14.70 -17.58 2.83
C VAL A 24 -13.55 -16.58 2.97
N SER A 25 -13.85 -15.31 3.26
CA SER A 25 -12.83 -14.27 3.46
C SER A 25 -11.95 -14.56 4.69
N ILE A 26 -12.54 -15.00 5.80
CA ILE A 26 -11.80 -15.40 7.01
C ILE A 26 -10.91 -16.61 6.73
N ALA A 27 -11.45 -17.62 6.03
CA ALA A 27 -10.69 -18.82 5.66
C ALA A 27 -9.52 -18.50 4.73
N ALA A 28 -9.73 -17.63 3.73
CA ALA A 28 -8.69 -17.19 2.81
C ALA A 28 -7.61 -16.34 3.52
N GLY A 29 -8.01 -15.46 4.44
CA GLY A 29 -7.09 -14.69 5.27
C GLY A 29 -6.20 -15.59 6.13
N ARG A 30 -6.76 -16.64 6.74
CA ARG A 30 -5.98 -17.66 7.48
C ARG A 30 -5.05 -18.47 6.57
N ALA A 31 -5.42 -18.69 5.32
CA ALA A 31 -4.61 -19.38 4.33
C ALA A 31 -3.55 -18.47 3.66
N GLY A 32 -3.41 -17.21 4.09
CA GLY A 32 -2.44 -16.26 3.51
C GLY A 32 -2.76 -15.82 2.08
N ARG A 33 -3.98 -16.07 1.59
CA ARG A 33 -4.40 -15.66 0.25
C ARG A 33 -4.91 -14.22 0.28
N SER A 34 -4.08 -13.31 -0.19
CA SER A 34 -4.39 -11.90 -0.42
C SER A 34 -5.31 -11.76 -1.64
N GLY A 35 -6.54 -11.26 -1.48
CA GLY A 35 -7.38 -10.87 -2.62
C GLY A 35 -8.85 -11.27 -2.57
N VAL A 36 -9.35 -11.90 -1.50
CA VAL A 36 -10.80 -12.17 -1.41
C VAL A 36 -11.53 -10.85 -1.11
N PRO A 37 -12.48 -10.45 -1.97
CA PRO A 37 -13.19 -9.19 -1.80
C PRO A 37 -14.07 -9.27 -0.55
N LEU A 38 -13.74 -8.42 0.43
CA LEU A 38 -14.45 -8.24 1.69
C LEU A 38 -15.77 -7.49 1.44
N VAL A 39 -16.69 -8.14 0.74
CA VAL A 39 -17.96 -7.57 0.27
C VAL A 39 -19.16 -8.15 1.04
N GLY A 40 -18.93 -9.12 1.92
CA GLY A 40 -20.00 -9.80 2.68
C GLY A 40 -20.77 -8.86 3.60
N GLY A 41 -20.08 -8.05 4.42
CA GLY A 41 -20.71 -7.03 5.27
C GLY A 41 -21.42 -5.94 4.47
N LEU A 42 -20.90 -5.56 3.31
CA LEU A 42 -21.55 -4.60 2.40
C LEU A 42 -22.90 -5.14 1.89
N LEU A 43 -22.97 -6.43 1.52
CA LEU A 43 -24.21 -7.06 1.08
C LEU A 43 -25.25 -7.15 2.22
N ILE A 44 -24.80 -7.41 3.45
CA ILE A 44 -25.67 -7.41 4.64
C ILE A 44 -26.18 -5.99 4.94
N ILE A 45 -25.33 -4.96 4.79
CA ILE A 45 -25.73 -3.55 4.93
C ILE A 45 -26.79 -3.20 3.88
N VAL A 46 -26.54 -3.49 2.59
CA VAL A 46 -27.47 -3.18 1.49
C VAL A 46 -28.81 -3.88 1.70
N GLY A 47 -28.79 -5.18 2.02
CA GLY A 47 -30.00 -5.92 2.33
C GLY A 47 -30.76 -5.35 3.54
N GLY A 48 -30.04 -5.03 4.61
CA GLY A 48 -30.62 -4.48 5.84
C GLY A 48 -31.20 -3.08 5.66
N LEU A 49 -30.63 -2.25 4.77
CA LEU A 49 -31.17 -0.93 4.43
C LEU A 49 -32.44 -1.00 3.58
N THR A 50 -32.55 -2.00 2.70
CA THR A 50 -33.74 -2.19 1.85
C THR A 50 -34.95 -2.73 2.62
N THR A 51 -34.78 -3.12 3.89
CA THR A 51 -35.83 -3.68 4.74
C THR A 51 -36.11 -2.77 5.95
N PRO A 52 -37.29 -2.89 6.59
CA PRO A 52 -37.60 -2.10 7.80
C PRO A 52 -36.68 -2.46 8.98
N THR A 53 -35.92 -3.56 8.89
CA THR A 53 -34.95 -4.03 9.88
C THR A 53 -33.59 -3.36 9.74
N LYS A 54 -33.56 -2.02 9.90
CA LYS A 54 -32.35 -1.20 9.84
C LYS A 54 -31.26 -1.62 10.84
N LEU A 55 -31.67 -2.29 11.93
CA LEU A 55 -30.78 -2.78 12.97
C LEU A 55 -29.90 -3.94 12.48
N LEU A 56 -30.36 -4.75 11.51
CA LEU A 56 -29.54 -5.80 10.89
C LEU A 56 -28.48 -5.22 9.93
N ALA A 57 -28.69 -4.04 9.35
CA ALA A 57 -27.64 -3.37 8.59
C ALA A 57 -26.43 -3.02 9.49
N LEU A 58 -26.68 -2.79 10.78
CA LEU A 58 -25.64 -2.51 11.78
C LEU A 58 -24.74 -3.75 12.03
N LEU A 59 -25.24 -4.96 11.78
CA LEU A 59 -24.44 -6.19 11.86
C LEU A 59 -23.38 -6.25 10.75
N GLY A 60 -23.70 -5.74 9.55
CA GLY A 60 -22.71 -5.66 8.46
C GLY A 60 -21.62 -4.61 8.70
N LEU A 61 -21.86 -3.63 9.59
CA LEU A 61 -20.84 -2.67 10.04
C LEU A 61 -19.83 -3.30 11.03
N LEU A 62 -20.20 -4.41 11.67
CA LEU A 62 -19.30 -5.20 12.52
C LEU A 62 -18.36 -6.09 11.68
N ASP A 63 -18.55 -6.15 10.36
CA ASP A 63 -17.67 -6.92 9.49
C ASP A 63 -16.23 -6.40 9.58
N TYR A 64 -15.31 -7.32 9.87
CA TYR A 64 -13.88 -7.07 9.90
C TYR A 64 -13.38 -6.42 8.60
N GLY A 65 -13.98 -6.78 7.46
CA GLY A 65 -13.64 -6.22 6.17
C GLY A 65 -13.90 -4.72 6.06
N PHE A 66 -14.99 -4.26 6.65
CA PHE A 66 -15.34 -2.85 6.68
C PHE A 66 -14.30 -2.04 7.47
N TRP A 67 -13.84 -2.54 8.61
CA TRP A 67 -12.85 -1.85 9.45
C TRP A 67 -11.41 -1.96 8.94
N MET A 68 -11.09 -2.97 8.14
CA MET A 68 -9.74 -3.12 7.58
C MET A 68 -9.35 -1.91 6.70
N PHE A 69 -10.27 -1.44 5.86
CA PHE A 69 -10.02 -0.32 4.94
C PHE A 69 -9.60 0.98 5.65
N PRO A 70 -10.39 1.55 6.59
CA PRO A 70 -9.97 2.74 7.33
C PRO A 70 -8.73 2.45 8.18
N CYS A 71 -8.59 1.26 8.77
CA CYS A 71 -7.40 0.91 9.54
C CYS A 71 -6.11 0.93 8.71
N VAL A 72 -6.13 0.43 7.48
CA VAL A 72 -4.97 0.44 6.57
C VAL A 72 -4.61 1.88 6.18
N ILE A 73 -5.60 2.69 5.80
CA ILE A 73 -5.40 4.10 5.43
C ILE A 73 -4.83 4.90 6.60
N ILE A 74 -5.40 4.73 7.80
CA ILE A 74 -4.95 5.42 9.01
C ILE A 74 -3.53 4.96 9.37
N SER A 75 -3.25 3.65 9.32
CA SER A 75 -1.92 3.11 9.61
C SER A 75 -0.87 3.65 8.64
N ASP A 76 -1.19 3.68 7.34
CA ASP A 76 -0.31 4.21 6.31
C ASP A 76 -0.06 5.71 6.50
N SER A 77 -1.12 6.47 6.79
CA SER A 77 -1.03 7.90 7.12
C SER A 77 -0.14 8.17 8.35
N ILE A 78 -0.25 7.35 9.40
CA ILE A 78 0.60 7.45 10.59
C ILE A 78 2.06 7.15 10.24
N LYS A 79 2.33 6.10 9.47
CA LYS A 79 3.69 5.74 9.05
C LYS A 79 4.31 6.83 8.18
N ASN A 80 3.56 7.35 7.21
CA ASN A 80 3.98 8.44 6.35
C ASN A 80 4.31 9.69 7.18
N ARG A 81 3.45 10.04 8.15
CA ARG A 81 3.70 11.16 9.07
C ARG A 81 4.97 10.99 9.89
N ARG A 82 5.26 9.77 10.38
CA ARG A 82 6.51 9.49 11.13
C ARG A 82 7.74 9.65 10.24
N PHE A 83 7.68 9.09 9.03
CA PHE A 83 8.77 9.18 8.08
C PHE A 83 9.05 10.64 7.67
N ARG A 84 7.99 11.41 7.43
CA ARG A 84 8.11 12.84 7.12
C ARG A 84 8.70 13.65 8.26
N ARG A 85 8.27 13.40 9.51
CA ARG A 85 8.88 14.06 10.68
C ARG A 85 10.36 13.77 10.81
N PHE A 86 10.79 12.53 10.55
CA PHE A 86 12.21 12.20 10.56
C PHE A 86 12.99 13.00 9.51
N MET A 87 12.41 13.20 8.33
CA MET A 87 13.02 14.04 7.29
C MET A 87 13.12 15.51 7.70
N GLU A 88 12.02 16.06 8.24
CA GLU A 88 11.94 17.43 8.76
C GLU A 88 12.95 17.65 9.92
N GLU A 89 13.04 16.73 10.87
CA GLU A 89 13.97 16.77 12.01
C GLU A 89 15.45 16.75 11.58
N LYS A 90 15.75 16.11 10.44
CA LYS A 90 17.09 16.04 9.86
C LYS A 90 17.39 17.16 8.88
N GLY A 91 16.43 18.08 8.64
CA GLY A 91 16.63 19.22 7.75
C GLY A 91 16.59 18.86 6.25
N PHE A 92 16.08 17.68 5.87
CA PHE A 92 15.92 17.36 4.46
C PHE A 92 14.77 18.21 3.88
N GLY A 93 15.08 18.95 2.81
CA GLY A 93 14.16 19.91 2.20
C GLY A 93 12.88 19.29 1.62
N GLU A 94 11.97 20.16 1.18
CA GLU A 94 10.74 19.72 0.52
C GLU A 94 11.02 18.98 -0.79
N GLY A 95 10.17 18.02 -1.10
CA GLY A 95 10.38 17.15 -2.23
C GLY A 95 10.22 17.87 -3.56
N ASN A 96 11.26 17.79 -4.39
CA ASN A 96 11.27 18.34 -5.73
C ASN A 96 11.26 17.21 -6.75
N ARG A 97 10.35 17.31 -7.71
CA ARG A 97 10.24 16.34 -8.80
C ARG A 97 11.23 16.70 -9.89
N ASP A 98 12.15 15.80 -10.19
CA ASP A 98 13.03 15.94 -11.35
C ASP A 98 12.43 15.15 -12.53
N PRO A 99 11.90 15.81 -13.56
CA PRO A 99 11.32 15.13 -14.71
C PRO A 99 12.37 14.49 -15.61
N SER A 100 13.67 14.74 -15.40
CA SER A 100 14.76 14.12 -16.16
C SER A 100 15.22 12.79 -15.55
N LYS A 101 14.75 12.45 -14.35
CA LYS A 101 15.18 11.26 -13.62
C LYS A 101 14.01 10.34 -13.28
N ILE A 102 14.32 9.06 -13.18
CA ILE A 102 13.40 8.00 -12.82
C ILE A 102 14.08 7.12 -11.78
N LEU A 103 13.32 6.76 -10.74
CA LEU A 103 13.74 5.80 -9.74
C LEU A 103 13.34 4.41 -10.23
N VAL A 104 14.32 3.54 -10.44
CA VAL A 104 14.12 2.16 -10.86
C VAL A 104 14.40 1.25 -9.68
N ILE A 105 13.46 0.36 -9.41
CA ILE A 105 13.57 -0.65 -8.36
C ILE A 105 13.47 -2.02 -9.02
N SER A 106 14.50 -2.84 -8.86
CA SER A 106 14.53 -4.23 -9.34
C SER A 106 14.44 -5.18 -8.16
N ILE A 107 13.57 -6.20 -8.29
CA ILE A 107 13.40 -7.29 -7.33
C ILE A 107 13.65 -8.61 -8.09
N PRO A 108 14.90 -9.08 -8.13
CA PRO A 108 15.31 -10.23 -8.96
C PRO A 108 14.52 -11.49 -8.65
N GLU A 109 14.21 -11.76 -7.37
CA GLU A 109 13.48 -12.96 -6.96
C GLU A 109 12.02 -12.98 -7.43
N ARG A 110 11.50 -11.85 -7.92
CA ARG A 110 10.14 -11.69 -8.46
C ARG A 110 10.12 -11.40 -9.96
N ASP A 111 11.28 -11.26 -10.61
CA ASP A 111 11.41 -10.77 -11.99
C ASP A 111 10.59 -9.48 -12.20
N GLU A 112 10.64 -8.58 -11.21
CA GLU A 112 9.82 -7.38 -11.17
C GLU A 112 10.72 -6.14 -11.22
N ILE A 113 10.45 -5.27 -12.20
CA ILE A 113 11.08 -3.96 -12.32
C ILE A 113 9.99 -2.91 -12.16
N ILE A 114 10.17 -2.01 -11.19
CA ILE A 114 9.24 -0.96 -10.84
C ILE A 114 9.89 0.38 -11.17
N GLU A 115 9.18 1.17 -11.95
CA GLU A 115 9.59 2.48 -12.39
C GLU A 115 8.74 3.55 -11.71
N TRP A 116 9.36 4.41 -10.91
CA TRP A 116 8.71 5.50 -10.20
C TRP A 116 9.28 6.86 -10.59
N PRO A 117 8.45 7.93 -10.60
CA PRO A 117 8.96 9.27 -10.83
C PRO A 117 9.97 9.61 -9.74
N TYR A 118 11.13 10.17 -10.12
CA TYR A 118 12.12 10.61 -9.15
C TYR A 118 11.70 11.95 -8.51
N ILE A 119 11.43 11.88 -7.21
CA ILE A 119 11.01 13.00 -6.37
C ILE A 119 11.87 12.93 -5.11
N THR A 120 12.68 13.96 -4.87
CA THR A 120 13.49 14.03 -3.67
C THR A 120 12.60 14.12 -2.44
N ALA A 121 13.08 13.67 -1.27
CA ALA A 121 12.36 13.72 0.00
C ALA A 121 10.92 13.16 -0.04
N MET A 122 10.62 12.28 -1.01
CA MET A 122 9.36 11.56 -1.10
C MET A 122 9.53 10.14 -0.58
N ARG A 123 8.58 9.72 0.27
CA ARG A 123 8.50 8.33 0.73
C ARG A 123 7.93 7.44 -0.39
N TYR A 124 8.73 6.49 -0.80
CA TYR A 124 8.36 5.36 -1.64
C TYR A 124 8.16 4.12 -0.77
N GLN A 125 7.17 3.28 -1.10
CA GLN A 125 6.85 2.11 -0.29
C GLN A 125 6.63 0.87 -1.15
N LEU A 126 7.49 -0.12 -0.93
CA LEU A 126 7.31 -1.47 -1.42
C LEU A 126 6.50 -2.28 -0.39
N GLN A 127 5.52 -3.03 -0.87
CA GLN A 127 4.71 -3.91 -0.03
C GLN A 127 5.38 -5.28 0.15
N ILE A 128 6.08 -5.77 -0.88
CA ILE A 128 6.71 -7.09 -0.93
C ILE A 128 8.05 -6.99 -1.68
N PRO A 129 9.21 -7.11 -1.01
CA PRO A 129 9.35 -7.09 0.44
C PRO A 129 8.92 -5.74 1.04
N LYS A 130 8.61 -5.71 2.34
CA LYS A 130 8.27 -4.45 3.00
C LYS A 130 9.51 -3.58 3.10
N LEU A 131 9.51 -2.46 2.39
CA LEU A 131 10.58 -1.47 2.46
C LEU A 131 9.97 -0.09 2.21
N SER A 132 10.21 0.84 3.13
CA SER A 132 9.92 2.26 2.88
C SER A 132 11.23 2.99 2.68
N LEU A 133 11.34 3.81 1.65
CA LEU A 133 12.58 4.50 1.31
C LEU A 133 12.31 5.91 0.81
N ALA A 134 13.30 6.79 0.92
CA ALA A 134 13.29 8.10 0.29
C ALA A 134 14.70 8.48 -0.13
N VAL A 135 14.83 9.07 -1.31
CA VAL A 135 16.10 9.64 -1.76
C VAL A 135 16.08 11.12 -1.38
N CYS A 136 17.03 11.56 -0.58
CA CYS A 136 17.16 12.94 -0.12
C CYS A 136 18.49 13.53 -0.57
N THR A 137 18.59 14.85 -0.48
CA THR A 137 19.82 15.59 -0.73
C THR A 137 20.22 16.30 0.55
N ASP A 138 21.47 16.12 0.97
CA ASP A 138 22.04 16.78 2.15
C ASP A 138 22.34 18.26 1.85
N GLU A 139 22.67 19.06 2.88
CA GLU A 139 23.04 20.48 2.74
C GLU A 139 24.26 20.66 1.80
N GLU A 140 25.13 19.66 1.74
CA GLU A 140 26.30 19.60 0.85
C GLU A 140 25.97 19.16 -0.59
N GLY A 141 24.70 18.89 -0.91
CA GLY A 141 24.27 18.43 -2.24
C GLY A 141 24.50 16.93 -2.51
N ARG A 142 24.94 16.16 -1.51
CA ARG A 142 25.13 14.70 -1.63
C ARG A 142 23.79 13.97 -1.59
N CYS A 143 23.66 12.95 -2.44
CA CYS A 143 22.50 12.06 -2.40
C CYS A 143 22.63 11.07 -1.24
N ILE A 144 21.57 10.95 -0.46
CA ILE A 144 21.44 10.00 0.64
C ILE A 144 20.15 9.21 0.49
N LEU A 145 20.16 8.00 1.02
CA LEU A 145 19.01 7.11 1.01
C LEU A 145 18.53 6.91 2.44
N LEU A 146 17.29 7.30 2.70
CA LEU A 146 16.58 6.96 3.92
C LEU A 146 15.87 5.65 3.71
N ALA A 147 16.03 4.71 4.64
CA ALA A 147 15.47 3.38 4.50
C ALA A 147 14.87 2.87 5.81
N ASP A 148 13.66 2.34 5.73
CA ASP A 148 12.99 1.65 6.80
C ASP A 148 12.61 0.24 6.33
N ARG A 149 13.49 -0.71 6.67
CA ARG A 149 13.34 -2.14 6.37
C ARG A 149 12.14 -2.77 7.06
N SER A 150 11.59 -2.13 8.10
CA SER A 150 10.41 -2.62 8.82
C SER A 150 9.09 -2.12 8.21
N GLY A 151 9.15 -1.01 7.45
CA GLY A 151 7.98 -0.28 6.96
C GLY A 151 7.08 0.31 8.08
N THR A 152 7.60 0.46 9.30
CA THR A 152 6.85 0.96 10.47
C THR A 152 7.06 2.45 10.77
N GLY A 153 8.06 3.07 10.15
CA GLY A 153 8.55 4.42 10.39
C GLY A 153 9.25 4.60 11.73
N ARG A 154 9.78 3.53 12.34
CA ARG A 154 10.44 3.58 13.67
C ARG A 154 11.96 3.43 13.63
N SER A 155 12.48 2.73 12.63
CA SER A 155 13.90 2.43 12.47
C SER A 155 14.33 2.88 11.08
N ILE A 156 14.35 4.20 10.88
CA ILE A 156 14.80 4.80 9.62
C ILE A 156 16.32 4.94 9.68
N GLU A 157 17.00 4.22 8.80
CA GLU A 157 18.43 4.25 8.59
C GLU A 157 18.76 5.34 7.56
N ILE A 158 19.90 6.01 7.75
CA ILE A 158 20.47 6.95 6.77
C ILE A 158 21.67 6.26 6.13
N LEU A 159 21.63 6.12 4.82
CA LEU A 159 22.61 5.38 4.04
C LEU A 159 23.17 6.28 2.93
N PRO A 160 24.45 6.13 2.55
CA PRO A 160 24.97 6.80 1.37
C PRO A 160 24.28 6.25 0.11
N PHE A 161 23.95 7.12 -0.85
CA PHE A 161 23.35 6.72 -2.12
C PHE A 161 24.29 7.03 -3.29
N PRO A 162 25.09 6.06 -3.75
CA PRO A 162 26.03 6.27 -4.85
C PRO A 162 25.32 6.25 -6.21
N GLU A 163 26.00 6.76 -7.25
CA GLU A 163 25.45 6.82 -8.62
C GLU A 163 25.13 5.44 -9.20
N GLU A 164 25.88 4.41 -8.81
CA GLU A 164 25.66 3.01 -9.22
C GLU A 164 24.37 2.41 -8.63
N GLY A 165 23.76 3.07 -7.64
CA GLY A 165 22.58 2.60 -6.93
C GLY A 165 22.89 1.90 -5.61
N TYR A 166 21.85 1.43 -4.93
CA TYR A 166 21.95 0.78 -3.62
C TYR A 166 21.19 -0.54 -3.61
N THR A 167 21.79 -1.57 -3.02
CA THR A 167 21.19 -2.91 -2.91
C THR A 167 20.88 -3.24 -1.47
N PHE A 168 19.60 -3.48 -1.18
CA PHE A 168 19.15 -4.02 0.10
C PHE A 168 19.12 -5.55 0.04
N THR A 169 19.87 -6.18 0.95
CA THR A 169 19.84 -7.62 1.19
C THR A 169 19.20 -7.94 2.55
N GLY A 170 18.85 -9.22 2.78
CA GLY A 170 18.27 -9.64 4.06
C GLY A 170 16.81 -9.24 4.27
N LEU A 171 16.09 -8.85 3.22
CA LEU A 171 14.68 -8.48 3.34
C LEU A 171 13.81 -9.74 3.34
N SER A 172 13.29 -10.14 4.50
CA SER A 172 12.43 -11.31 4.60
C SER A 172 10.98 -10.98 4.24
N SER A 173 10.40 -11.74 3.31
CA SER A 173 8.98 -11.70 2.98
C SER A 173 8.44 -13.10 2.75
N GLN A 174 7.36 -13.46 3.45
CA GLN A 174 6.72 -14.79 3.36
C GLN A 174 7.71 -15.97 3.55
N GLY A 175 8.71 -15.80 4.42
CA GLY A 175 9.71 -16.83 4.70
C GLY A 175 10.79 -16.97 3.62
N ARG A 176 10.79 -16.11 2.60
CA ARG A 176 11.86 -16.02 1.60
C ARG A 176 12.69 -14.77 1.85
N GLU A 177 13.99 -14.89 1.70
CA GLU A 177 14.88 -13.74 1.63
C GLU A 177 14.78 -13.13 0.23
N MET A 178 14.74 -11.80 0.16
CA MET A 178 14.62 -11.04 -1.06
C MET A 178 15.67 -9.92 -1.10
N THR A 179 16.02 -9.54 -2.31
CA THR A 179 16.95 -8.47 -2.62
C THR A 179 16.20 -7.35 -3.32
N VAL A 180 16.51 -6.10 -2.99
CA VAL A 180 15.94 -4.93 -3.68
C VAL A 180 17.08 -4.05 -4.15
N GLU A 181 17.18 -3.88 -5.46
CA GLU A 181 18.16 -3.01 -6.11
C GLU A 181 17.48 -1.69 -6.49
N ILE A 182 18.09 -0.57 -6.14
CA ILE A 182 17.53 0.75 -6.38
C ILE A 182 18.54 1.58 -7.16
N THR A 183 18.14 2.07 -8.32
CA THR A 183 18.96 2.91 -9.17
C THR A 183 18.19 4.16 -9.59
N VAL A 184 18.90 5.24 -9.91
CA VAL A 184 18.31 6.42 -10.53
C VAL A 184 18.86 6.52 -11.94
N THR A 185 17.97 6.50 -12.92
CA THR A 185 18.35 6.58 -14.33
C THR A 185 17.86 7.88 -14.94
N GLU A 186 18.62 8.40 -15.91
CA GLU A 186 18.23 9.59 -16.66
C GLU A 186 17.32 9.20 -17.82
N ILE A 187 16.21 9.92 -17.95
CA ILE A 187 15.32 9.82 -19.10
C ILE A 187 16.03 10.50 -20.27
N LYS A 188 16.54 9.70 -21.22
CA LYS A 188 17.00 10.23 -22.50
C LYS A 188 15.81 10.92 -23.17
N LYS A 189 15.82 12.26 -23.22
CA LYS A 189 14.95 12.99 -24.13
C LYS A 189 15.35 12.58 -25.54
N ASP A 190 14.54 11.74 -26.17
CA ASP A 190 14.63 11.57 -27.62
C ASP A 190 14.51 12.95 -28.25
N LYS A 191 15.63 13.46 -28.77
CA LYS A 191 15.66 14.56 -29.72
C LYS A 191 15.08 14.04 -31.04
N ASN A 192 13.81 13.64 -31.05
CA ASN A 192 13.13 13.30 -32.29
C ASN A 192 11.71 13.86 -32.28
N ASN A 193 11.63 15.15 -32.61
CA ASN A 193 10.65 15.70 -33.53
C ASN A 193 11.01 17.18 -33.77
N ARG A 194 11.96 17.38 -34.69
CA ARG A 194 11.96 18.55 -35.59
C ARG A 194 11.51 18.04 -36.95
N GLY A 195 10.44 18.65 -37.45
CA GLY A 195 9.91 18.50 -38.80
C GLY A 195 8.87 19.58 -38.98
#